data_AF-A0A350X0L5-F1
#
_entry.id   AF-A0A350X0L5-F1
#
_cell.length_a   1.000
_cell.length_b   1.000
_cell.length_c   1.000
_cell.angle_alpha   90.00
_cell.angle_beta   90.00
_cell.angle_gamma   90.00
#
_symmetry.space_group_name_H-M   'P 1'
#
loop_
_entity.id
_entity.type
_entity.pdbx_description
1 polymer ?
#
loop_
_entity_poly.entity_id
_entity_poly.type
_entity_poly.pdbx_seq_one_letter_code
_entity_poly.pdbx_strand_id
1 'polypeptide(L)'
;MNKEKFRSWIKKEVVFIGAALLAITSSFFTGVHSSHIDFDVLMLLFNLMLVVVAFEKLQVLDYLSTLILKHCQNTRQLMVGLIALTFFMAMIITNDVALITFVPLAL
;
A
#
# COMPACT_ATOMS: atom_id res chain seq x y z
N MET A 1 -26.71 -10.01 -16.10
CA MET A 1 -25.32 -10.22 -15.62
C MET A 1 -25.07 -11.72 -15.56
N ASN A 2 -24.24 -12.25 -16.46
CA ASN A 2 -24.15 -13.70 -16.73
C ASN A 2 -23.59 -14.46 -15.51
N LYS A 3 -24.25 -15.55 -15.08
CA LYS A 3 -23.86 -16.36 -13.89
C LYS A 3 -22.40 -16.84 -13.94
N GLU A 4 -21.88 -17.11 -15.14
CA GLU A 4 -20.48 -17.49 -15.40
C GLU A 4 -19.49 -16.36 -15.07
N LYS A 5 -19.82 -15.10 -15.40
CA LYS A 5 -18.98 -13.94 -15.08
C LYS A 5 -18.96 -13.67 -13.58
N PHE A 6 -20.09 -13.88 -12.89
CA PHE A 6 -20.17 -13.67 -11.44
C PHE A 6 -19.32 -14.70 -10.68
N ARG A 7 -19.34 -15.97 -11.10
CA ARG A 7 -18.54 -17.04 -10.49
C ARG A 7 -17.04 -16.86 -10.71
N SER A 8 -16.62 -16.36 -11.87
CA SER A 8 -15.20 -16.06 -12.12
C SER A 8 -14.72 -14.83 -11.33
N TRP A 9 -15.57 -13.83 -11.15
CA TRP A 9 -15.29 -12.68 -10.27
C TRP A 9 -15.09 -13.10 -8.81
N ILE A 10 -15.95 -13.97 -8.28
CA ILE A 10 -15.82 -14.49 -6.91
C ILE A 10 -14.49 -15.22 -6.69
N LYS A 11 -14.03 -16.01 -7.67
CA LYS A 11 -12.74 -16.71 -7.58
C LYS A 11 -11.54 -15.78 -7.73
N LYS A 12 -11.72 -14.59 -8.30
CA LYS A 12 -10.66 -13.61 -8.47
C LYS A 12 -10.47 -12.77 -7.21
N GLU A 13 -11.56 -12.44 -6.52
CA GLU A 13 -11.59 -11.57 -5.35
C GLU A 13 -11.78 -12.36 -4.04
N VAL A 14 -11.07 -13.48 -3.89
CA VAL A 14 -11.22 -14.40 -2.73
C VAL A 14 -10.89 -13.68 -1.41
N VAL A 15 -9.87 -12.81 -1.41
CA VAL A 15 -9.48 -12.04 -0.22
C VAL A 15 -10.58 -11.09 0.22
N PHE A 16 -11.21 -10.38 -0.74
CA PHE A 16 -12.31 -9.47 -0.45
C PHE A 16 -13.52 -10.21 0.12
N ILE A 17 -13.89 -11.35 -0.46
CA ILE A 17 -15.04 -12.15 -0.01
C ILE A 17 -14.78 -12.74 1.37
N GLY A 18 -13.57 -13.22 1.63
CA GLY A 18 -13.17 -13.71 2.95
C GLY A 18 -13.24 -12.60 4.01
N ALA A 19 -12.69 -11.42 3.71
CA ALA A 19 -12.75 -10.27 4.60
C ALA A 19 -14.19 -9.80 4.84
N ALA A 20 -15.03 -9.77 3.81
CA ALA A 20 -16.43 -9.37 3.93
C ALA A 20 -17.24 -10.36 4.80
N LEU A 21 -17.06 -11.66 4.63
CA LEU A 21 -17.70 -12.67 5.48
C LEU A 21 -17.29 -12.52 6.95
N LEU A 22 -16.00 -12.34 7.21
CA LEU A 22 -15.48 -12.12 8.57
C LEU A 22 -15.99 -10.82 9.19
N ALA A 23 -16.06 -9.73 8.40
CA ALA A 23 -16.59 -8.46 8.87
C ALA A 23 -18.08 -8.56 9.23
N ILE A 24 -18.87 -9.27 8.42
CA ILE A 24 -20.29 -9.51 8.69
C ILE A 24 -20.45 -10.30 9.99
N THR A 25 -19.77 -11.45 10.12
CA THR A 25 -19.89 -12.29 11.32
C THR A 25 -19.40 -11.58 12.58
N SER A 26 -18.32 -10.81 12.48
CA SER A 26 -17.80 -9.98 13.58
C SER A 26 -18.81 -8.90 13.98
N SER A 27 -19.39 -8.19 13.02
CA SER A 27 -20.35 -7.10 13.27
C SER A 27 -21.65 -7.58 13.92
N PHE A 28 -22.12 -8.78 13.54
CA PHE A 28 -23.23 -9.44 14.23
C PHE A 28 -22.92 -9.78 15.69
N PHE A 29 -21.66 -10.06 16.03
CA PHE A 29 -21.23 -10.41 17.39
C PHE A 29 -21.03 -9.18 18.29
N THR A 30 -20.58 -8.05 17.73
CA THR A 30 -20.29 -6.82 18.49
C THR A 30 -21.47 -5.86 18.58
N GLY A 31 -22.51 -6.02 17.75
CA GLY A 31 -23.63 -5.09 17.65
C GLY A 31 -23.30 -3.89 16.77
N VAL A 32 -24.19 -3.58 15.82
CA VAL A 32 -23.97 -2.52 14.83
C VAL A 32 -24.25 -1.16 15.46
N HIS A 33 -23.20 -0.46 15.90
CA HIS A 33 -23.29 0.93 16.33
C HIS A 33 -22.54 1.84 15.37
N SER A 34 -23.19 2.91 14.90
CA SER A 34 -22.58 3.91 13.99
C SER A 34 -21.41 4.68 14.62
N SER A 35 -21.22 4.58 15.94
CA SER A 35 -20.11 5.19 16.68
C SER A 35 -18.76 4.46 16.51
N HIS A 36 -18.70 3.32 15.82
CA HIS A 36 -17.44 2.61 15.58
C HIS A 36 -16.55 3.30 14.53
N ILE A 37 -17.12 4.18 13.70
CA ILE A 37 -16.37 4.91 12.69
C ILE A 37 -15.92 6.23 13.29
N ASP A 38 -14.61 6.35 13.50
CA ASP A 38 -13.96 7.58 13.92
C ASP A 38 -13.61 8.42 12.68
N PHE A 39 -14.39 9.47 12.43
CA PHE A 39 -14.19 10.35 11.29
C PHE A 39 -12.93 11.22 11.41
N ASP A 40 -12.45 11.50 12.62
CA ASP A 40 -11.24 12.28 12.83
C ASP A 40 -10.02 11.48 12.38
N VAL A 41 -9.98 10.19 12.75
CA VAL A 41 -8.94 9.26 12.26
C VAL A 41 -9.00 9.10 10.74
N LEU A 42 -10.21 8.98 10.17
CA LEU A 42 -10.36 8.87 8.72
C LEU A 42 -9.84 10.13 7.98
N MET A 43 -10.17 11.32 8.49
CA MET A 43 -9.67 12.59 7.97
C MET A 43 -8.14 12.68 8.09
N LEU A 44 -7.57 12.24 9.21
CA LEU A 44 -6.12 12.24 9.42
C LEU A 44 -5.42 11.30 8.43
N LEU A 45 -5.93 10.08 8.25
CA LEU A 45 -5.40 9.13 7.27
C LEU A 45 -5.56 9.65 5.83
N PHE A 46 -6.66 10.34 5.52
CA PHE A 46 -6.86 10.95 4.21
C PHE A 46 -5.83 12.05 3.92
N ASN A 47 -5.62 12.97 4.86
CA ASN A 47 -4.60 14.02 4.73
C ASN A 47 -3.18 13.42 4.64
N LEU A 48 -2.89 12.38 5.41
CA LEU A 48 -1.63 11.65 5.32
C LEU A 48 -1.41 11.05 3.93
N MET A 49 -2.42 10.36 3.38
CA MET A 49 -2.36 9.79 2.03
C MET A 49 -2.22 10.87 0.94
N LEU A 50 -2.84 12.04 1.11
CA LEU A 50 -2.62 13.17 0.18
C LEU A 50 -1.16 13.65 0.16
N VAL A 51 -0.54 13.80 1.34
CA VAL A 51 0.87 14.18 1.46
C VAL A 51 1.77 13.11 0.83
N VAL A 52 1.47 11.84 1.07
CA VAL A 52 2.18 10.71 0.47
C VAL A 52 2.14 10.74 -1.06
N VAL A 53 0.96 10.95 -1.66
CA VAL A 53 0.82 11.06 -3.12
C VAL A 53 1.58 12.28 -3.65
N ALA A 54 1.62 13.39 -2.91
CA ALA A 54 2.42 14.55 -3.30
C ALA A 54 3.93 14.22 -3.36
N PHE A 55 4.45 13.50 -2.35
CA PHE A 55 5.85 13.04 -2.35
C PHE A 55 6.16 12.07 -3.49
N GLU A 56 5.21 11.17 -3.82
CA GLU A 56 5.31 10.29 -4.98
C GLU A 56 5.44 11.09 -6.28
N LYS A 57 4.56 12.09 -6.48
CA LYS A 57 4.57 12.97 -7.67
C LYS A 57 5.82 13.82 -7.79
N LEU A 58 6.42 14.20 -6.67
CA LEU A 58 7.68 14.94 -6.60
C LEU A 58 8.90 14.07 -6.92
N GLN A 59 8.73 12.75 -7.14
CA GLN A 59 9.81 11.80 -7.44
C GLN A 59 10.96 11.85 -6.41
N VAL A 60 10.64 12.13 -5.14
CA VAL A 60 11.64 12.19 -4.07
C VAL A 60 12.38 10.85 -3.94
N LEU A 61 11.69 9.76 -4.23
CA LEU A 61 12.23 8.40 -4.26
C LEU A 61 13.26 8.18 -5.37
N ASP A 62 13.02 8.69 -6.58
CA ASP A 62 13.97 8.62 -7.70
C ASP A 62 15.23 9.44 -7.40
N TYR A 63 15.07 10.56 -6.70
CA TYR A 63 16.19 11.36 -6.23
C TYR A 63 17.03 10.61 -5.17
N LEU A 64 16.37 9.99 -4.18
CA LEU A 64 17.05 9.21 -3.14
C LEU A 64 17.76 7.99 -3.71
N SER A 65 17.14 7.27 -4.64
CA SER A 65 17.73 6.10 -5.27
C SER A 65 18.94 6.47 -6.12
N THR A 66 18.87 7.55 -6.91
CA THR A 66 20.02 8.04 -7.70
C THR A 66 21.17 8.53 -6.82
N LEU A 67 20.88 9.09 -5.64
CA LEU A 67 21.90 9.45 -4.65
C LEU A 67 22.63 8.20 -4.12
N ILE A 68 21.89 7.15 -3.75
CA ILE A 68 22.45 5.86 -3.29
C ILE A 68 23.27 5.22 -4.42
N LEU A 69 22.76 5.23 -5.65
CA LEU A 69 23.45 4.73 -6.85
C LEU A 69 24.80 5.41 -7.07
N LYS A 70 24.89 6.73 -6.86
CA LYS A 70 26.15 7.47 -7.00
C LYS A 70 27.18 7.15 -5.91
N HIS A 71 26.75 6.74 -4.72
CA HIS A 71 27.65 6.53 -3.59
C HIS A 71 28.14 5.07 -3.47
N CYS A 72 27.41 4.12 -4.06
CA CYS A 72 27.77 2.70 -3.98
C CYS A 72 28.64 2.25 -5.16
N GLN A 73 29.76 1.60 -4.84
CA GLN A 73 30.70 1.08 -5.84
C GLN A 73 30.44 -0.40 -6.19
N ASN A 74 29.56 -1.08 -5.44
CA ASN A 74 29.40 -2.53 -5.50
C ASN A 74 27.92 -2.94 -5.54
N THR A 75 27.57 -3.91 -6.38
CA THR A 75 26.17 -4.32 -6.65
C THR A 75 25.44 -4.80 -5.39
N ARG A 76 26.16 -5.46 -4.47
CA ARG A 76 25.60 -5.88 -3.17
C ARG A 76 25.24 -4.70 -2.26
N GLN A 77 26.06 -3.65 -2.24
CA GLN A 77 25.78 -2.45 -1.45
C GLN A 77 24.59 -1.69 -2.02
N LEU A 78 24.49 -1.64 -3.36
CA LEU A 78 23.32 -1.09 -4.05
C LEU A 78 22.03 -1.82 -3.66
N MET A 79 22.01 -3.16 -3.75
CA MET A 79 20.83 -3.96 -3.37
C MET A 79 20.42 -3.73 -1.91
N VAL A 80 21.37 -3.75 -0.98
CA VAL A 80 21.06 -3.51 0.44
C VAL A 80 20.56 -2.08 0.67
N GLY A 81 21.16 -1.10 0.01
CA GLY A 81 20.71 0.31 0.08
C GLY A 81 19.30 0.49 -0.48
N LEU A 82 18.98 -0.16 -1.60
CA LEU A 82 17.65 -0.13 -2.19
C LEU A 82 16.62 -0.82 -1.29
N ILE A 83 16.93 -2.00 -0.75
CA ILE A 83 16.03 -2.74 0.16
C ILE A 83 15.79 -1.95 1.45
N ALA A 84 16.82 -1.33 2.02
CA ALA A 84 16.66 -0.49 3.20
C ALA A 84 15.80 0.74 2.88
N LEU A 85 16.06 1.42 1.76
CA LEU A 85 15.25 2.55 1.31
C LEU A 85 13.79 2.15 1.11
N THR A 86 13.53 1.06 0.39
CA THR A 86 12.17 0.58 0.14
C THR A 86 11.46 0.18 1.42
N PHE A 87 12.16 -0.43 2.38
CA PHE A 87 11.63 -0.81 3.67
C PHE A 87 11.14 0.41 4.48
N PHE A 88 11.98 1.44 4.62
CA PHE A 88 11.58 2.65 5.35
C PHE A 88 10.48 3.42 4.61
N MET A 89 10.56 3.46 3.28
CA MET A 89 9.58 4.19 2.47
C MET A 89 8.23 3.50 2.41
N ALA A 90 8.16 2.18 2.38
CA ALA A 90 6.89 1.44 2.41
C ALA A 90 6.08 1.72 3.69
N MET A 91 6.75 2.04 4.80
CA MET A 91 6.10 2.42 6.05
C MET A 91 5.51 3.84 6.00
N ILE A 92 6.16 4.78 5.30
CA ILE A 92 5.73 6.17 5.18
C ILE A 92 4.68 6.32 4.07
N ILE A 93 4.91 5.70 2.91
CA ILE A 93 4.21 5.94 1.65
C ILE A 93 3.05 4.96 1.40
N THR A 94 2.83 3.98 2.27
CA THR A 94 1.95 2.82 2.03
C THR A 94 2.55 1.81 1.07
N ASN A 95 2.29 0.54 1.36
CA ASN A 95 2.96 -0.60 0.73
C ASN A 95 2.70 -0.67 -0.80
N ASP A 96 1.47 -0.40 -1.26
CA ASP A 96 1.11 -0.52 -2.68
C ASP A 96 1.75 0.58 -3.54
N VAL A 97 1.72 1.82 -3.07
CA VAL A 97 2.33 2.98 -3.77
C VAL A 97 3.85 2.85 -3.78
N ALA A 98 4.44 2.38 -2.67
CA ALA A 98 5.87 2.06 -2.62
C ALA A 98 6.24 0.96 -3.62
N LEU A 99 5.47 -0.12 -3.71
CA LEU A 99 5.76 -1.19 -4.65
C LEU A 99 5.75 -0.69 -6.10
N ILE A 100 4.74 0.09 -6.51
CA ILE A 100 4.64 0.60 -7.89
C ILE A 100 5.81 1.54 -8.22
N THR A 101 6.26 2.35 -7.27
CA THR A 101 7.39 3.28 -7.47
C THR A 101 8.75 2.57 -7.46
N PHE A 102 8.93 1.53 -6.65
CA PHE A 102 10.22 0.85 -6.50
C PHE A 102 10.44 -0.31 -7.47
N VAL A 103 9.38 -0.92 -8.01
CA VAL A 103 9.51 -2.03 -8.98
C VAL A 103 10.39 -1.64 -10.18
N PRO A 104 10.22 -0.46 -10.83
CA PRO A 104 11.09 -0.03 -11.92
C PRO A 104 12.54 0.23 -11.52
N LEU A 105 12.80 0.55 -10.25
CA LEU A 105 14.15 0.83 -9.73
C LEU A 105 14.96 -0.44 -9.46
N ALA A 106 14.28 -1.57 -9.25
CA ALA A 106 14.91 -2.87 -8.98
C ALA A 106 15.20 -3.68 -10.26
N LEU A 107 14.63 -3.27 -11.40
CA LEU A 107 14.81 -3.88 -12.72
C LEU A 107 15.90 -3.17 -13.52
#